data_AF-A0A351CW55-F1
#
_entry.id   AF-A0A351CW55-F1
#
_cell.length_a   1.000
_cell.length_b   1.000
_cell.length_c   1.000
_cell.angle_alpha   90.00
_cell.angle_beta   90.00
_cell.angle_gamma   90.00
#
_symmetry.space_group_name_H-M   'P 1'
#
loop_
_entity.id
_entity.type
_entity.pdbx_description
1 polymer ?
#
loop_
_entity_poly.entity_id
_entity_poly.type
_entity_poly.pdbx_seq_one_letter_code
_entity_poly.pdbx_strand_id
1 'polypeptide(L)' 'MSDTEIYTPTSDGRHQRSRDSKRKIVTAMLELVRAGIIAPTAEEVAARANVGLRTVFRRFKDM' A
#
# COMPACT_ATOMS: atom_id res chain seq x y z
N MET A 1 36.56 -18.10 -17.38
CA MET A 1 35.43 -18.66 -16.61
C MET A 1 35.76 -18.39 -15.15
N SER A 2 35.21 -17.40 -14.48
CA SER A 2 33.78 -17.07 -14.44
C SER A 2 33.60 -15.64 -13.93
N ASP A 3 33.03 -14.76 -14.76
CA ASP A 3 32.46 -13.50 -14.31
C ASP A 3 31.09 -13.83 -13.72
N THR A 4 31.01 -13.96 -12.39
CA THR A 4 29.72 -13.97 -11.70
C THR A 4 29.25 -12.53 -11.61
N GLU A 5 28.56 -12.10 -12.66
CA GLU A 5 27.84 -10.84 -12.71
C GLU A 5 26.76 -10.87 -11.61
N ILE A 6 27.03 -10.19 -10.50
CA ILE A 6 26.04 -9.97 -9.44
C ILE A 6 24.99 -9.04 -10.04
N TYR A 7 23.87 -9.61 -10.48
CA TYR A 7 22.66 -8.87 -10.78
C TYR A 7 22.15 -8.26 -9.46
N THR A 8 22.63 -7.07 -9.12
CA THR A 8 21.91 -6.20 -8.19
C THR A 8 20.63 -5.80 -8.93
N PRO A 9 19.44 -6.26 -8.52
CA PRO A 9 18.22 -5.71 -9.08
C PRO A 9 18.26 -4.23 -8.74
N THR A 10 18.42 -3.41 -9.77
CA THR A 10 18.36 -1.96 -9.70
C THR A 10 17.09 -1.66 -8.92
N SER A 11 17.25 -1.25 -7.66
CA SER A 11 16.15 -1.07 -6.71
C SER A 11 15.25 0.02 -7.29
N ASP A 12 14.25 -0.42 -8.03
CA ASP A 12 13.27 0.41 -8.67
C ASP A 12 12.38 0.95 -7.54
N GLY A 13 12.84 2.01 -6.89
CA GLY A 13 12.16 2.65 -5.77
C GLY A 13 10.76 3.14 -6.15
N ARG A 14 10.43 3.16 -7.44
CA ARG A 14 9.07 3.38 -7.94
C ARG A 14 8.17 2.15 -7.75
N HIS A 15 8.68 0.95 -8.03
CA HIS A 15 7.99 -0.32 -7.77
C HIS A 15 7.83 -0.60 -6.27
N GLN A 16 8.84 -0.31 -5.45
CA GLN A 16 8.77 -0.49 -4.00
C GLN A 16 7.67 0.39 -3.38
N ARG A 17 7.61 1.67 -3.75
CA ARG A 17 6.57 2.63 -3.28
C ARG A 17 5.14 2.21 -3.64
N SER A 18 4.95 1.61 -4.82
CA SER A 18 3.64 1.11 -5.27
C SER A 18 3.17 -0.08 -4.43
N ARG A 19 4.09 -1.02 -4.12
CA ARG A 19 3.79 -2.19 -3.27
C ARG A 19 3.53 -1.79 -1.82
N ASP A 20 4.28 -0.82 -1.30
CA ASP A 20 4.11 -0.31 0.06
C ASP A 20 2.72 0.33 0.24
N SER A 21 2.22 1.04 -0.76
CA SER A 21 0.93 1.73 -0.69
C SER A 21 -0.24 0.74 -0.52
N LYS A 22 -0.24 -0.39 -1.25
CA LYS A 22 -1.29 -1.42 -1.10
C LYS A 22 -1.25 -2.03 0.31
N ARG A 23 -0.05 -2.35 0.80
CA ARG A 23 0.12 -2.94 2.14
C ARG A 23 -0.37 -1.98 3.22
N LYS A 24 0.01 -0.71 3.15
CA LYS A 24 -0.45 0.34 4.08
C LYS A 24 -1.96 0.46 4.13
N ILE A 25 -2.62 0.46 2.96
CA ILE A 25 -4.09 0.55 2.87
C ILE A 25 -4.78 -0.65 3.53
N VAL A 26 -4.33 -1.88 3.24
CA VAL A 26 -4.92 -3.09 3.83
C VAL A 26 -4.69 -3.15 5.35
N THR A 27 -3.47 -2.80 5.80
CA THR A 27 -3.17 -2.73 7.25
C THR A 27 -4.08 -1.71 7.95
N ALA A 28 -4.22 -0.51 7.38
CA ALA A 28 -5.11 0.52 7.91
C ALA A 28 -6.56 0.05 8.01
N MET A 29 -7.07 -0.62 6.97
CA MET A 29 -8.43 -1.15 6.97
C MET A 29 -8.63 -2.20 8.08
N LEU A 30 -7.69 -3.13 8.24
CA LEU A 30 -7.74 -4.14 9.31
C LEU A 30 -7.69 -3.51 10.70
N GLU A 31 -6.89 -2.47 10.90
CA GLU A 31 -6.83 -1.76 12.18
C GLU A 31 -8.13 -1.03 12.49
N LEU A 32 -8.78 -0.41 11.50
CA LEU A 32 -10.06 0.28 11.68
C LEU A 32 -11.17 -0.72 12.03
N VAL A 33 -11.20 -1.88 11.35
CA VAL A 33 -12.13 -2.96 11.69
C VAL A 33 -11.89 -3.50 13.10
N ARG A 34 -10.63 -3.68 13.50
CA ARG A 34 -10.28 -4.08 14.88
C ARG A 34 -10.65 -3.02 15.93
N ALA A 35 -10.69 -1.75 15.54
CA ALA A 35 -11.15 -0.66 16.38
C ALA A 35 -12.68 -0.55 16.47
N GLY A 36 -13.42 -1.45 15.80
CA GLY A 36 -14.89 -1.49 15.81
C GLY A 36 -15.55 -0.78 14.64
N ILE A 37 -14.78 -0.22 13.71
CA ILE A 37 -15.30 0.41 12.48
C ILE A 37 -15.44 -0.69 11.41
N ILE A 38 -16.60 -1.35 11.39
CA ILE A 38 -16.86 -2.53 10.55
C ILE A 38 -16.82 -2.21 9.04
N ALA A 39 -17.17 -0.98 8.66
CA ALA A 39 -17.16 -0.49 7.28
C ALA A 39 -16.45 0.88 7.23
N PRO A 40 -15.11 0.91 7.26
CA PRO A 40 -14.37 2.17 7.26
C PRO A 40 -14.45 2.86 5.90
N THR A 41 -14.53 4.19 5.91
CA THR A 41 -14.62 4.98 4.67
C THR A 41 -13.27 5.10 3.97
N ALA A 42 -13.29 5.51 2.70
CA ALA A 42 -12.07 5.79 1.93
C ALA A 42 -11.21 6.88 2.59
N GLU A 43 -11.82 7.90 3.18
CA GLU A 43 -11.11 8.94 3.93
C GLU A 43 -10.42 8.39 5.18
N GLU A 44 -11.10 7.57 5.98
CA GLU A 44 -10.55 7.01 7.22
C GLU A 44 -9.35 6.10 6.93
N VAL A 45 -9.48 5.26 5.91
CA VAL A 45 -8.40 4.37 5.46
C VAL A 45 -7.23 5.18 4.90
N ALA A 46 -7.50 6.22 4.12
CA ALA A 46 -6.46 7.10 3.57
C ALA A 46 -5.66 7.82 4.66
N ALA A 47 -6.37 8.39 5.64
CA ALA A 47 -5.77 9.07 6.78
C ALA A 47 -4.93 8.10 7.61
N ARG A 48 -5.44 6.90 7.91
CA ARG A 48 -4.72 5.89 8.68
C ARG A 48 -3.50 5.33 7.94
N ALA A 49 -3.61 5.09 6.63
CA ALA A 49 -2.52 4.56 5.81
C ALA A 49 -1.46 5.62 5.42
N ASN A 50 -1.69 6.90 5.75
CA ASN A 50 -0.90 8.05 5.31
C ASN A 50 -0.69 8.04 3.78
N VAL A 51 -1.80 7.88 3.03
CA VAL A 51 -1.83 7.92 1.57
C VAL A 51 -2.90 8.90 1.10
N GLY A 52 -2.73 9.46 -0.10
CA GLY A 52 -3.78 10.31 -0.69
C GLY A 52 -5.03 9.51 -1.04
N LEU A 53 -6.21 10.10 -0.84
CA LEU A 53 -7.52 9.49 -1.12
C LEU A 53 -7.63 8.87 -2.53
N ARG A 54 -7.09 9.54 -3.54
CA ARG A 54 -7.02 9.02 -4.92
C ARG A 54 -6.29 7.66 -5.04
N THR A 55 -5.33 7.40 -4.15
CA THR A 55 -4.60 6.12 -4.11
C THR A 55 -5.50 4.98 -3.64
N VAL A 56 -6.42 5.27 -2.71
CA VAL A 56 -7.43 4.31 -2.24
C VAL A 56 -8.38 3.98 -3.38
N PHE A 57 -9.07 4.97 -3.96
CA PHE A 57 -10.02 4.76 -5.06
C PHE A 57 -9.42 4.10 -6.31
N ARG A 58 -8.15 4.41 -6.64
CA ARG A 58 -7.47 3.74 -7.76
C ARG A 58 -7.37 2.23 -7.58
N ARG A 59 -7.30 1.76 -6.34
CA ARG A 59 -7.08 0.34 -6.01
C ARG A 59 -8.35 -0.37 -5.50
N PHE A 60 -9.23 0.37 -4.84
CA PHE A 60 -10.46 -0.11 -4.21
C PHE A 60 -11.59 0.79 -4.73
N LYS A 61 -12.21 0.37 -5.83
CA LYS A 61 -13.23 1.17 -6.53
C LYS A 61 -14.59 1.15 -5.84
N ASP A 62 -14.83 0.15 -5.01
CA ASP A 62 -16.11 -0.13 -4.36
C ASP A 62 -16.08 0.23 -2.86
N MET A 63 -15.16 1.12 -2.46
CA MET A 63 -15.09 1.70 -1.12
C MET A 63 -16.00 2.93 -1.00
#